data_AF-A0A9X2LXL5-F1
#
_entry.id   AF-A0A9X2LXL5-F1
#
_cell.length_a   1.000
_cell.length_b   1.000
_cell.length_c   1.000
_cell.angle_alpha   90.00
_cell.angle_beta   90.00
_cell.angle_gamma   90.00
#
_symmetry.space_group_name_H-M   'P 1'
#
loop_
_entity.id
_entity.type
_entity.pdbx_description
1 polymer ?
#
loop_
_entity_poly.entity_id
_entity_poly.type
_entity_poly.pdbx_seq_one_letter_code
_entity_poly.pdbx_strand_id
1 'polypeptide(L)' 'MTKLPDEIAWTLINTEDWGGGLERTYRAENVEHAGCGGDVLLVHLHDEMGAVTGAHSRCAECNEDLTA' A
#
# COMPACT_ATOMS: atom_id res chain seq x y z
N MET A 1 -14.55 0.07 4.73
CA MET A 1 -13.48 0.82 4.06
C MET A 1 -12.29 0.81 4.99
N THR A 2 -11.25 0.07 4.63
CA THR A 2 -10.01 -0.06 5.40
C THR A 2 -9.33 1.31 5.40
N LYS A 3 -9.46 2.04 6.51
CA LYS A 3 -8.70 3.28 6.70
C LYS A 3 -7.28 2.91 7.02
N LEU A 4 -6.36 3.67 6.46
CA LEU A 4 -4.95 3.65 6.86
C LEU A 4 -4.85 3.83 8.37
N PRO A 5 -3.94 3.13 9.06
CA PRO A 5 -3.61 3.48 10.43
C PRO A 5 -3.10 4.92 10.42
N ASP A 6 -3.87 5.84 11.01
CA ASP A 6 -3.52 7.27 11.06
C ASP A 6 -2.24 7.54 11.88
N GLU A 7 -1.78 6.54 12.66
CA GLU A 7 -0.54 6.57 13.44
C GLU A 7 0.72 6.36 12.58
N ILE A 8 0.58 5.89 11.35
CA ILE A 8 1.68 5.68 10.41
C ILE A 8 1.64 6.83 9.41
N ALA A 9 2.78 7.52 9.23
CA ALA A 9 2.91 8.46 8.13
C ALA A 9 3.11 7.66 6.82
N TRP A 10 2.27 7.93 5.83
CA TRP A 10 2.29 7.23 4.53
C TRP A 10 2.70 8.20 3.43
N THR A 11 3.74 7.85 2.69
CA THR A 11 4.20 8.63 1.54
C THR A 11 3.80 7.92 0.26
N LEU A 12 3.04 8.60 -0.61
CA LEU A 12 2.71 8.08 -1.94
C LEU A 12 3.99 8.01 -2.78
N ILE A 13 4.40 6.81 -3.18
CA ILE A 13 5.63 6.58 -3.95
C ILE A 13 5.36 6.15 -5.39
N ASN A 14 4.18 5.62 -5.69
CA ASN A 14 3.81 5.23 -7.04
C ASN A 14 2.31 5.43 -7.31
N THR A 15 1.97 5.73 -8.56
CA THR A 15 0.59 5.72 -9.07
C THR A 15 0.60 5.14 -10.47
N GLU A 16 -0.18 4.09 -10.69
CA GLU A 16 -0.29 3.38 -11.96
C GLU A 16 -1.75 3.32 -12.42
N ASP A 17 -2.00 3.55 -13.71
CA ASP A 17 -3.31 3.42 -14.34
C ASP A 17 -3.32 2.13 -15.18
N TRP A 18 -4.32 1.28 -14.97
CA TRP A 18 -4.45 -0.01 -15.65
C TRP A 18 -5.64 -0.08 -16.61
N GLY A 19 -6.19 1.07 -17.04
CA GLY A 19 -7.24 1.16 -18.04
C GLY A 19 -8.65 0.81 -17.55
N GLY A 20 -8.84 0.65 -16.23
CA GLY A 20 -10.14 0.47 -15.58
C GLY A 20 -10.15 0.91 -14.10
N GLY A 21 -9.11 1.64 -13.69
CA GLY A 21 -8.90 2.07 -12.32
C GLY A 21 -7.46 2.52 -12.08
N LEU A 22 -7.18 2.92 -10.84
CA LEU A 22 -5.88 3.42 -10.40
C LEU A 22 -5.32 2.55 -9.29
N GLU A 23 -4.05 2.19 -9.38
CA GLU A 23 -3.27 1.66 -8.28
C GLU A 23 -2.47 2.79 -7.64
N ARG A 24 -2.47 2.87 -6.31
CA ARG A 24 -1.62 3.80 -5.54
C ARG A 24 -0.80 3.02 -4.54
N THR A 25 0.52 3.13 -4.62
CA THR A 25 1.44 2.51 -3.66
C THR A 25 1.96 3.56 -2.69
N TYR A 26 1.77 3.30 -1.40
CA TYR A 26 2.25 4.11 -0.30
C TYR A 26 3.35 3.36 0.45
N ARG A 27 4.40 4.07 0.85
CA ARG A 27 5.43 3.58 1.77
C ARG A 27 5.11 4.05 3.18
N ALA A 28 5.15 3.14 4.15
CA ALA A 28 5.07 3.50 5.55
C ALA A 28 6.39 4.14 6.01
N GLU A 29 6.31 5.32 6.62
CA GLU A 29 7.46 5.96 7.22
C GLU A 29 7.68 5.39 8.63
N ASN A 30 8.91 4.95 8.90
CA ASN A 30 9.34 4.37 10.18
C ASN A 30 8.63 3.06 10.57
N VAL A 31 8.05 2.34 9.61
CA VAL A 31 7.56 0.98 9.80
C VAL A 31 8.28 0.05 8.85
N GLU A 32 9.05 -0.86 9.44
CA GLU A 32 9.82 -1.88 8.75
C GLU A 32 9.20 -3.25 9.04
N HIS A 33 9.23 -4.15 8.06
CA HIS A 33 8.77 -5.51 8.25
C HIS A 33 9.71 -6.25 9.21
N ALA A 34 9.18 -6.78 10.31
CA ALA A 34 9.97 -7.34 11.41
C ALA A 34 10.90 -8.50 11.02
N GLY A 35 10.62 -9.20 9.91
CA GLY A 35 11.48 -10.30 9.41
C GLY A 35 12.62 -9.85 8.50
N CYS A 36 12.31 -9.04 7.46
CA CYS A 36 13.25 -8.60 6.42
C CYS A 36 13.97 -7.28 6.80
N GLY A 37 13.37 -6.45 7.65
CA GLY A 37 13.77 -5.05 7.85
C GLY A 37 13.42 -4.13 6.67
N GLY A 38 12.84 -4.67 5.59
CA GLY A 38 12.42 -3.91 4.43
C GLY A 38 11.19 -3.05 4.69
N ASP A 39 11.06 -2.01 3.86
CA ASP A 39 9.94 -1.07 3.93
C ASP A 39 8.59 -1.76 3.79
N VAL A 40 7.62 -1.36 4.61
CA VAL A 40 6.22 -1.77 4.43
C VAL A 40 5.57 -0.89 3.36
N LEU A 41 5.03 -1.54 2.33
CA LEU A 41 4.27 -0.92 1.27
C LEU A 41 2.80 -1.25 1.43
N LEU A 42 1.93 -0.28 1.16
CA LEU A 42 0.51 -0.48 1.00
C LEU A 42 0.08 -0.12 -0.41
N VAL A 43 -0.72 -0.99 -1.01
CA VAL A 43 -1.27 -0.81 -2.34
C VAL A 43 -2.78 -0.62 -2.23
N HIS A 44 -3.29 0.49 -2.72
CA HIS A 44 -4.72 0.75 -2.88
C HIS A 44 -5.13 0.62 -4.34
N LEU A 45 -6.20 -0.14 -4.58
CA LEU A 45 -6.87 -0.22 -5.85
C LEU A 45 -8.10 0.67 -5.80
N HIS A 46 -8.22 1.55 -6.79
CA HIS A 46 -9.33 2.46 -6.97
C HIS A 46 -10.05 2.13 -8.28
N ASP A 47 -11.38 2.21 -8.28
CA ASP A 47 -12.17 2.21 -9.52
C ASP A 47 -12.08 3.56 -10.25
N GLU A 48 -12.70 3.65 -11.43
CA GLU A 48 -12.76 4.86 -12.25
C GLU A 48 -13.46 6.06 -11.54
N MET A 49 -14.26 5.79 -10.50
CA MET A 49 -14.89 6.82 -9.68
C MET A 49 -14.00 7.27 -8.50
N GLY A 50 -12.82 6.66 -8.36
CA GLY A 50 -11.87 6.92 -7.29
C GLY A 50 -12.18 6.23 -5.96
N ALA A 51 -13.20 5.35 -5.92
CA ALA A 51 -13.52 4.59 -4.72
C ALA A 51 -12.51 3.45 -4.53
N VAL A 52 -12.08 3.23 -3.28
CA VAL A 52 -11.17 2.12 -2.96
C VAL A 52 -11.93 0.80 -3.10
N THR A 53 -11.51 -0.02 -4.05
CA THR A 53 -12.06 -1.36 -4.33
C THR A 53 -11.26 -2.46 -3.64
N GLY A 54 -10.01 -2.21 -3.29
CA GLY A 54 -9.15 -3.16 -2.59
C GLY A 54 -7.93 -2.48 -1.95
N ALA A 55 -7.38 -3.12 -0.92
CA ALA A 55 -6.14 -2.71 -0.28
C ALA A 55 -5.38 -3.94 0.20
N HIS A 56 -4.05 -3.97 0.00
CA HIS A 56 -3.16 -5.01 0.50
C HIS A 56 -1.79 -4.42 0.83
N SER A 57 -1.05 -5.06 1.74
CA SER A 57 0.29 -4.61 2.16
C SER A 57 1.36 -5.67 1.88
N ARG A 58 2.59 -5.23 1.61
CA ARG A 58 3.74 -6.12 1.32
C ARG A 58 5.09 -5.58 1.81
N CYS A 59 6.07 -6.43 2.11
CA CYS A 59 7.48 -6.00 2.32
C CYS A 59 8.10 -5.66 0.95
N ALA A 60 8.72 -4.47 0.81
CA ALA A 60 9.40 -4.05 -0.43
C ALA A 60 10.60 -4.94 -0.80
N GLU A 61 11.21 -5.58 0.20
CA GLU A 61 12.43 -6.39 0.02
C GLU A 61 12.13 -7.85 -0.33
N CYS A 62 11.30 -8.53 0.46
CA CYS A 62 10.97 -9.95 0.24
C CYS A 62 9.63 -10.19 -0.49
N ASN A 63 8.86 -9.13 -0.78
CA ASN A 63 7.54 -9.19 -1.42
C ASN A 63 6.53 -10.10 -0.69
N GLU A 64 6.75 -10.32 0.61
CA GLU A 64 5.83 -11.03 1.50
C GLU A 64 4.54 -10.23 1.67
N ASP A 65 3.39 -10.91 1.60
CA ASP A 65 2.09 -10.31 1.88
C ASP A 65 1.90 -10.11 3.39
N LEU A 66 1.65 -8.87 3.80
CA LEU A 66 1.53 -8.44 5.19
C LEU A 66 0.08 -8.15 5.59
N THR A 67 -0.88 -8.54 4.77
CA THR A 67 -2.32 -8.24 4.95
C THR A 67 -2.99 -9.19 5.96
N ALA A 68 -2.27 -10.23 6.40
CA ALA A 68 -2.76 -11.31 7.26
C ALA A 68 -2.94 -10.94 8.75
#